data_AF-A0A1C5SV97-F1
#
_entry.id   AF-A0A1C5SV97-F1
#
_cell.length_a   1.000
_cell.length_b   1.000
_cell.length_c   1.000
_cell.angle_alpha   90.00
_cell.angle_beta   90.00
_cell.angle_gamma   90.00
#
_symmetry.space_group_name_H-M   'P 1'
#
loop_
_entity.id
_entity.type
_entity.pdbx_description
1 polymer ?
#
loop_
_entity_poly.entity_id
_entity_poly.type
_entity_poly.pdbx_seq_one_letter_code
_entity_poly.pdbx_strand_id
1 'polypeptide(L)' 'MELTKNEFRILQMLIENAGKIISRDNIITRLWESDEFIDDNTLTVNVARLRRKLEKMGLENVILTKKGIGYMVEA' A
#
# COMPACT_ATOMS: atom_id res chain seq x y z
N MET A 1 15.77 0.76 -9.00
CA MET A 1 14.85 0.26 -7.96
C MET A 1 13.48 0.24 -8.59
N GLU A 2 12.90 -0.94 -8.78
CA GLU A 2 11.59 -1.08 -9.43
C GLU A 2 10.55 -1.55 -8.39
N LEU A 3 9.33 -1.02 -8.50
CA LEU A 3 8.19 -1.48 -7.74
C LEU A 3 7.62 -2.72 -8.42
N THR A 4 7.22 -3.72 -7.64
CA THR A 4 6.43 -4.83 -8.18
C THR A 4 5.05 -4.32 -8.58
N LYS A 5 4.31 -5.09 -9.40
CA LYS A 5 2.94 -4.75 -9.78
C LYS A 5 2.06 -4.45 -8.56
N ASN A 6 2.18 -5.27 -7.50
CA ASN A 6 1.40 -5.09 -6.27
C ASN A 6 1.82 -3.84 -5.49
N GLU A 7 3.12 -3.60 -5.31
CA GLU A 7 3.60 -2.40 -4.63
C GLU A 7 3.17 -1.13 -5.36
N PHE A 8 3.24 -1.14 -6.70
CA PHE A 8 2.77 -0.03 -7.52
C PHE A 8 1.25 0.17 -7.41
N ARG A 9 0.44 -0.91 -7.49
CA ARG A 9 -1.02 -0.83 -7.34
C ARG A 9 -1.42 -0.31 -5.96
N ILE A 10 -0.77 -0.79 -4.89
CA ILE A 10 -1.01 -0.29 -3.52
C ILE A 10 -0.70 1.21 -3.46
N LEU A 11 0.47 1.62 -3.97
CA LEU A 11 0.88 3.01 -3.96
C LEU A 11 -0.10 3.89 -4.74
N GLN A 12 -0.45 3.49 -5.96
CA GLN A 12 -1.39 4.20 -6.81
C GLN A 12 -2.73 4.39 -6.10
N MET A 13 -3.30 3.32 -5.54
CA MET A 13 -4.59 3.39 -4.85
C MET A 13 -4.55 4.33 -3.64
N LEU A 14 -3.45 4.30 -2.87
CA LEU A 14 -3.26 5.19 -1.73
C LEU A 14 -3.10 6.65 -2.15
N ILE A 15 -2.40 6.93 -3.25
CA ILE A 15 -2.24 8.29 -3.79
C ILE A 15 -3.53 8.80 -4.41
N GLU A 16 -4.26 7.98 -5.16
CA GLU A 16 -5.58 8.32 -5.72
C GLU A 16 -6.59 8.67 -4.62
N ASN A 17 -6.40 8.11 -3.42
CA ASN A 17 -7.20 8.40 -2.23
C ASN A 17 -6.37 9.13 -1.15
N ALA A 18 -5.40 9.95 -1.56
CA ALA A 18 -4.57 10.70 -0.61
C ALA A 18 -5.45 11.53 0.34
N GLY A 19 -5.10 11.52 1.63
CA GLY A 19 -5.90 12.11 2.70
C GLY A 19 -7.09 11.26 3.18
N LYS A 20 -7.36 10.09 2.58
CA LYS A 20 -8.39 9.14 3.02
C LYS A 20 -7.79 7.83 3.50
N ILE A 21 -8.43 7.23 4.50
CA ILE A 21 -8.05 5.92 5.00
C ILE A 21 -8.70 4.86 4.11
N ILE A 22 -7.88 3.99 3.53
CA ILE A 22 -8.33 2.80 2.80
C ILE A 22 -8.21 1.60 3.72
N SER A 23 -9.28 0.82 3.84
CA SER A 23 -9.28 -0.40 4.64
C SER A 23 -8.41 -1.49 4.01
N ARG A 24 -7.95 -2.43 4.85
CA ARG A 24 -7.17 -3.58 4.37
C ARG A 24 -7.96 -4.42 3.36
N ASP A 25 -9.23 -4.72 3.67
CA ASP A 25 -10.13 -5.45 2.77
C ASP A 25 -10.27 -4.78 1.40
N ASN A 26 -10.39 -3.46 1.34
CA ASN A 26 -10.49 -2.74 0.07
C ASN A 26 -9.21 -2.89 -0.75
N ILE A 27 -8.04 -2.79 -0.10
CA ILE A 27 -6.76 -2.95 -0.78
C ILE A 27 -6.60 -4.39 -1.27
N ILE A 28 -6.92 -5.39 -0.43
CA ILE A 28 -6.86 -6.81 -0.81
C ILE A 28 -7.80 -7.10 -1.98
N THR A 29 -9.05 -6.61 -1.92
CA THR A 29 -10.07 -6.77 -2.97
C THR A 29 -9.57 -6.22 -4.30
N ARG A 30 -8.96 -5.02 -4.29
CA ARG A 30 -8.40 -4.38 -5.49
C ARG A 30 -7.17 -5.11 -6.02
N LEU A 31 -6.40 -5.76 -5.15
CA LEU A 31 -5.24 -6.56 -5.56
C LEU A 31 -5.64 -7.94 -6.10
N TRP A 32 -6.77 -8.52 -5.67
CA TRP A 32 -7.30 -9.76 -6.22
C TRP A 32 -7.67 -9.65 -7.71
N GLU A 33 -8.00 -8.45 -8.20
CA GLU A 33 -8.14 -8.17 -9.65
C GLU A 33 -6.81 -8.28 -10.43
N SER A 34 -5.74 -8.76 -9.81
CA SER A 34 -4.43 -9.04 -10.44
C SER A 34 -4.16 -10.53 -10.64
N ASP A 35 -5.12 -11.43 -10.38
CA ASP A 35 -4.94 -12.91 -10.33
C ASP A 35 -3.95 -13.39 -9.26
N GLU A 36 -3.56 -12.52 -8.32
CA GLU A 36 -2.71 -12.87 -7.19
C GLU A 36 -3.56 -13.02 -5.92
N PHE A 37 -3.52 -14.20 -5.31
CA PHE A 37 -4.10 -14.45 -3.99
C PHE A 37 -3.29 -13.69 -2.94
N ILE A 38 -3.76 -12.49 -2.59
CA ILE A 38 -3.20 -11.67 -1.52
C ILE A 38 -4.01 -11.90 -0.25
N ASP A 39 -3.33 -12.18 0.86
CA ASP A 39 -3.88 -12.19 2.22
C ASP A 39 -3.36 -10.99 3.05
N ASP A 40 -3.91 -10.79 4.25
CA ASP A 40 -3.54 -9.70 5.16
C ASP A 40 -2.05 -9.64 5.49
N ASN A 41 -1.39 -10.80 5.64
CA ASN A 41 0.05 -10.85 5.92
C ASN A 41 0.84 -10.42 4.69
N THR A 42 0.44 -10.91 3.52
CA THR A 42 1.05 -10.51 2.24
C THR A 42 0.88 -9.01 2.00
N LEU A 43 -0.29 -8.43 2.26
CA LEU A 43 -0.48 -6.98 2.20
C LEU A 43 0.47 -6.24 3.13
N THR A 44 0.57 -6.69 4.39
CA THR A 44 1.46 -6.07 5.39
C THR A 44 2.92 -6.08 4.93
N VAL A 45 3.39 -7.21 4.38
CA VAL A 45 4.75 -7.34 3.84
C VAL A 45 4.95 -6.45 2.61
N ASN A 46 4.00 -6.40 1.68
CA ASN A 46 4.08 -5.53 0.50
C ASN A 46 4.15 -4.04 0.90
N VAL A 47 3.31 -3.60 1.84
CA VAL A 47 3.35 -2.21 2.34
C VAL A 47 4.68 -1.91 3.04
N ALA A 48 5.21 -2.84 3.84
CA ALA A 48 6.50 -2.65 4.50
C ALA A 48 7.67 -2.56 3.49
N ARG A 49 7.64 -3.38 2.44
CA ARG A 49 8.62 -3.32 1.34
C ARG A 49 8.50 -2.03 0.54
N LEU A 50 7.27 -1.63 0.20
CA LEU A 50 6.96 -0.38 -0.47
C LEU A 50 7.48 0.82 0.33
N ARG A 51 7.20 0.89 1.64
CA ARG A 51 7.69 1.96 2.53
C ARG A 51 9.21 2.07 2.48
N ARG A 52 9.92 0.94 2.63
CA ARG A 52 11.39 0.92 2.53
C ARG A 52 11.93 1.40 1.18
N LYS A 53 11.21 1.12 0.08
CA LYS A 53 11.59 1.61 -1.25
C LYS A 53 11.36 3.11 -1.38
N LEU A 54 10.24 3.62 -0.85
CA LEU A 54 9.94 5.06 -0.83
C LEU A 54 10.96 5.82 0.03
N GLU A 55 11.31 5.31 1.20
CA GLU A 55 12.35 5.89 2.07
C GLU A 55 13.69 5.99 1.33
N LYS A 56 14.08 4.96 0.57
CA LYS A 56 15.28 4.99 -0.29
C LYS A 56 15.22 5.99 -1.45
N MET A 57 14.02 6.43 -1.83
CA MET A 57 13.80 7.46 -2.84
C MET A 57 13.71 8.87 -2.24
N GLY A 58 13.89 9.02 -0.92
CA GLY A 58 13.73 10.29 -0.19
C GLY A 58 12.28 10.62 0.17
N LEU A 59 11.36 9.68 -0.01
CA LEU A 59 9.95 9.80 0.34
C LEU A 59 9.70 9.13 1.70
N GLU A 60 10.07 9.83 2.77
CA GLU A 60 9.88 9.36 4.14
C GLU A 60 8.44 9.59 4.61
N ASN A 61 7.93 8.67 5.43
CA ASN A 61 6.61 8.76 6.11
C ASN A 61 5.37 8.96 5.21
N VAL A 62 5.47 8.75 3.89
CA VAL A 62 4.34 8.92 2.96
C VAL A 62 3.15 8.02 3.29
N ILE A 63 3.40 6.76 3.64
CA ILE A 63 2.35 5.80 3.98
C ILE A 63 2.18 5.73 5.50
N LEU A 64 1.00 6.08 5.98
CA LEU A 64 0.59 6.00 7.38
C LEU A 64 -0.24 4.74 7.62
N THR A 65 0.08 4.02 8.69
CA THR A 65 -0.67 2.83 9.10
C THR A 65 -1.63 3.18 10.22
N LYS A 66 -2.93 3.00 10.00
CA LYS A 66 -3.97 3.10 11.03
C LYS A 66 -4.30 1.69 11.52
N LYS A 67 -3.78 1.34 12.70
CA LYS A 67 -3.97 0.01 13.31
C LYS A 67 -5.47 -0.32 13.41
N GLY A 68 -5.83 -1.50 12.92
CA GLY A 68 -7.22 -2.00 12.95
C GLY A 68 -8.14 -1.41 11.88
N ILE A 69 -7.66 -0.45 11.07
CA ILE A 69 -8.47 0.20 10.04
C ILE A 69 -7.86 -0.04 8.66
N GLY A 70 -6.60 0.36 8.45
CA GLY A 70 -5.93 0.22 7.16
C GLY A 70 -4.77 1.19 6.95
N TYR A 71 -4.66 1.73 5.75
CA TYR A 71 -3.54 2.56 5.31
C TYR A 71 -4.02 3.87 4.70
N MET A 72 -3.20 4.91 4.82
CA MET A 72 -3.48 6.24 4.29
C MET A 72 -2.18 6.84 3.76
N VAL A 73 -2.27 7.70 2.76
CA VAL A 73 -1.16 8.57 2.36
C VAL A 73 -1.49 10.01 2.74
N GLU A 74 -0.52 10.70 3.32
CA GLU A 74 -0.62 12.14 3.60
C GLU A 74 -0.37 12.89 2.27
N ALA A 75 -1.26 13.83 1.93
CA ALA A 75 -1.24 14.60 0.69
C ALA A 75 -0.43 15.88 0.83
#